data_AF-A0AAN1WF89-F1
#
_entry.id   AF-A0AAN1WF89-F1
#
_cell.length_a   1.000
_cell.length_b   1.000
_cell.length_c   1.000
_cell.angle_alpha   90.00
_cell.angle_beta   90.00
_cell.angle_gamma   90.00
#
_symmetry.space_group_name_H-M   'P 1'
#
loop_
_entity.id
_entity.type
_entity.pdbx_description
1 polymer ?
#
loop_
_entity_poly.entity_id
_entity_poly.type
_entity_poly.pdbx_seq_one_letter_code
_entity_poly.pdbx_strand_id
1 'polypeptide(L)'
;MPLSREKCIFRGALNYFAIKRAVLGSCLTLTSAGIPMIFQGQEFLQRGWFKDSEALAWSQAESYGGILQLHKDLIAKRLDLYNEGDALTGENTEVLVLDHEAKILAISRHANGRDSFVVVFNFGNNTVYDYPVPMHNIRENAQLVFNSDARIYCDDFGDVGHGYIAEGQIVTTIGAYACLLFK
;
A
#
# COMPACT_ATOMS: atom_id res chain seq x y z
N MET A 1 -19.94 6.09 -16.10
CA MET A 1 -20.04 4.69 -16.57
C MET A 1 -19.07 3.87 -15.73
N PRO A 2 -19.48 2.83 -14.98
CA PRO A 2 -18.51 1.99 -14.31
C PRO A 2 -17.84 1.15 -15.41
N LEU A 3 -16.56 1.43 -15.70
CA LEU A 3 -15.73 0.52 -16.48
C LEU A 3 -15.82 -0.85 -15.79
N SER A 4 -16.20 -1.91 -16.52
CA SER A 4 -16.01 -3.27 -16.04
C SER A 4 -14.50 -3.46 -15.86
N ARG A 5 -14.00 -3.24 -14.65
CA ARG A 5 -12.56 -3.22 -14.42
C ARG A 5 -12.09 -4.66 -14.42
N GLU A 6 -11.48 -5.08 -15.52
CA GLU A 6 -10.65 -6.27 -15.48
C GLU A 6 -9.61 -6.06 -14.39
N LYS A 7 -9.57 -7.01 -13.45
CA LYS A 7 -8.51 -7.02 -12.45
C LYS A 7 -7.21 -7.40 -13.14
N CYS A 8 -6.12 -6.86 -12.60
CA CYS A 8 -4.79 -7.17 -13.11
C CYS A 8 -4.55 -8.69 -13.08
N ILE A 9 -3.91 -9.20 -14.13
CA ILE A 9 -3.34 -10.54 -14.25
C ILE A 9 -1.89 -10.35 -14.73
N PHE A 10 -0.94 -11.09 -14.17
CA PHE A 10 0.48 -11.01 -14.54
C PHE A 10 0.69 -11.46 -15.98
N ARG A 11 1.30 -10.60 -16.81
CA ARG A 11 1.55 -10.89 -18.22
C ARG A 11 2.88 -10.30 -18.71
N GLY A 12 3.72 -11.15 -19.31
CA GLY A 12 4.95 -10.73 -19.98
C GLY A 12 5.94 -10.03 -19.04
N ALA A 13 6.47 -8.87 -19.43
CA ALA A 13 7.44 -8.11 -18.63
C ALA A 13 6.85 -7.55 -17.33
N LEU A 14 5.52 -7.40 -17.25
CA LEU A 14 4.79 -7.09 -16.03
C LEU A 14 4.47 -8.40 -15.30
N ASN A 15 5.53 -9.00 -14.76
CA ASN A 15 5.45 -10.22 -13.95
C ASN A 15 5.14 -9.87 -12.48
N TYR A 16 4.89 -10.92 -11.68
CA TYR A 16 4.63 -10.83 -10.24
C TYR A 16 5.57 -9.85 -9.53
N PHE A 17 6.89 -10.04 -9.70
CA PHE A 17 7.91 -9.25 -8.99
C PHE A 17 7.93 -7.78 -9.40
N ALA A 18 7.68 -7.47 -10.67
CA ALA A 18 7.65 -6.09 -11.16
C ALA A 18 6.44 -5.34 -10.58
N ILE A 19 5.25 -5.94 -10.67
CA ILE A 19 4.00 -5.31 -10.23
C ILE A 19 4.01 -5.12 -8.72
N LYS A 20 4.38 -6.16 -7.97
CA LYS A 20 4.41 -6.11 -6.50
C LYS A 20 5.36 -5.04 -5.96
N ARG A 21 6.56 -4.92 -6.55
CA ARG A 21 7.52 -3.86 -6.16
C ARG A 21 7.06 -2.46 -6.56
N ALA A 22 6.41 -2.30 -7.72
CA ALA A 22 5.83 -1.03 -8.12
C ALA A 22 4.74 -0.58 -7.15
N VAL A 23 3.83 -1.49 -6.80
CA VAL A 23 2.78 -1.26 -5.80
C VAL A 23 3.38 -0.90 -4.43
N LEU A 24 4.40 -1.63 -3.98
CA LEU A 24 5.09 -1.33 -2.72
C LEU A 24 5.71 0.08 -2.73
N GLY A 25 6.34 0.48 -3.84
CA GLY A 25 6.88 1.83 -4.02
C GLY A 25 5.80 2.91 -3.98
N SER A 26 4.65 2.66 -4.59
CA SER A 26 3.48 3.56 -4.51
C SER A 26 2.94 3.65 -3.09
N CYS A 27 2.85 2.53 -2.37
CA CYS A 27 2.45 2.52 -0.96
C CYS A 27 3.39 3.39 -0.13
N LEU A 28 4.70 3.16 -0.21
CA LEU A 28 5.69 3.94 0.53
C LEU A 28 5.58 5.43 0.21
N THR A 29 5.47 5.80 -1.07
CA THR A 29 5.32 7.20 -1.50
C THR A 29 4.05 7.82 -0.93
N LEU A 30 2.90 7.15 -1.06
CA LEU A 30 1.59 7.68 -0.67
C LEU A 30 1.34 7.64 0.85
N THR A 31 2.12 6.90 1.62
CA THR A 31 2.00 6.85 3.09
C THR A 31 3.21 7.44 3.82
N SER A 32 4.16 8.06 3.11
CA SER A 32 5.24 8.85 3.72
C SER A 32 4.79 10.29 4.01
N ALA A 33 5.47 10.95 4.97
CA ALA A 33 5.31 12.38 5.19
C ALA A 33 5.80 13.21 3.98
N GLY A 34 5.28 14.43 3.85
CA GLY A 34 5.60 15.35 2.74
C GLY A 34 4.51 15.44 1.67
N ILE A 35 4.88 15.86 0.46
CA ILE A 35 3.95 15.98 -0.68
C ILE A 35 4.35 14.93 -1.72
N PRO A 36 3.59 13.83 -1.89
CA PRO A 36 3.94 12.78 -2.81
C PRO A 36 3.69 13.27 -4.23
N MET A 37 4.52 12.77 -5.15
CA MET A 37 4.35 12.98 -6.58
C MET A 37 4.26 11.62 -7.25
N ILE A 38 3.24 11.42 -8.08
CA ILE A 38 3.11 10.28 -8.99
C ILE A 38 3.06 10.85 -10.40
N PHE A 39 3.90 10.33 -11.28
CA PHE A 39 3.92 10.75 -12.67
C PHE A 39 2.86 9.98 -13.47
N GLN A 40 2.24 10.65 -14.44
CA GLN A 40 1.17 10.06 -15.26
C GLN A 40 1.60 8.74 -15.91
N GLY A 41 0.72 7.74 -15.85
CA GLY A 41 0.97 6.39 -16.33
C GLY A 41 1.55 5.44 -15.28
N GLN A 42 2.17 5.93 -14.20
CA GLN A 42 2.68 5.06 -13.14
C GLN A 42 1.55 4.36 -12.37
N GLU A 43 0.40 5.04 -12.23
CA GLU A 43 -0.76 4.55 -11.48
C GLU A 43 -1.44 3.32 -12.10
N PHE A 44 -1.16 3.04 -13.38
CA PHE A 44 -1.66 1.87 -14.10
C PHE A 44 -0.55 1.08 -14.82
N LEU A 45 0.72 1.25 -14.40
CA LEU A 45 1.86 0.47 -14.86
C LEU A 45 2.21 0.65 -16.35
N GLN A 46 2.15 1.88 -16.85
CA GLN A 46 2.58 2.24 -18.21
C GLN A 46 3.97 1.64 -18.50
N ARG A 47 4.02 0.82 -19.56
CA ARG A 47 5.27 0.22 -20.04
C ARG A 47 6.12 1.22 -20.82
N GLY A 48 7.43 1.05 -20.73
CA GLY A 48 8.43 1.85 -21.44
C GLY A 48 8.72 3.19 -20.77
N TRP A 49 9.52 4.01 -21.43
CA TRP A 49 9.86 5.35 -20.97
C TRP A 49 8.80 6.35 -21.43
N PHE A 50 8.60 7.42 -20.66
CA PHE A 50 7.75 8.53 -21.09
C PHE A 50 8.32 9.18 -22.36
N LYS A 51 7.43 9.46 -23.31
CA LYS A 51 7.72 10.25 -24.50
C LYS A 51 6.59 11.26 -24.65
N ASP A 52 6.95 12.54 -24.70
CA ASP A 52 6.02 13.65 -24.89
C ASP A 52 5.32 13.63 -26.25
N SER A 53 5.94 12.98 -27.24
CA SER A 53 5.38 12.78 -28.58
C SER A 53 4.37 11.62 -28.70
N GLU A 54 4.19 10.80 -27.66
CA GLU A 54 3.33 9.62 -27.68
C GLU A 54 2.28 9.70 -26.57
N ALA A 55 1.04 9.33 -26.89
CA ALA A 55 -0.02 9.26 -25.89
C ALA A 55 0.22 8.09 -24.92
N LEU A 56 -0.26 8.23 -23.68
CA LEU A 56 -0.31 7.11 -22.73
C LEU A 56 -1.14 5.96 -23.31
N ALA A 57 -0.73 4.73 -23.01
CA ALA A 57 -1.44 3.55 -23.46
C ALA A 57 -2.63 3.27 -22.55
N TRP A 58 -3.71 4.03 -22.72
CA TRP A 58 -4.92 3.97 -21.89
C TRP A 58 -5.58 2.59 -21.84
N SER A 59 -5.38 1.73 -22.84
CA SER A 59 -5.82 0.32 -22.78
C SER A 59 -5.15 -0.46 -21.64
N GLN A 60 -3.97 -0.03 -21.17
CA GLN A 60 -3.35 -0.57 -19.97
C GLN A 60 -4.11 -0.16 -18.71
N ALA A 61 -4.69 1.04 -18.66
CA ALA A 61 -5.52 1.46 -17.54
C ALA A 61 -6.79 0.60 -17.39
N GLU A 62 -7.28 0.03 -18.48
CA GLU A 62 -8.36 -0.97 -18.46
C GLU A 62 -7.85 -2.34 -17.98
N SER A 63 -6.72 -2.81 -18.53
CA SER A 63 -6.12 -4.12 -18.19
C SER A 63 -5.59 -4.20 -16.75
N TYR A 64 -5.18 -3.06 -16.18
CA TYR A 64 -4.65 -2.94 -14.82
C TYR A 64 -5.59 -2.10 -13.93
N GLY A 65 -6.90 -2.15 -14.22
CA GLY A 65 -7.91 -1.33 -13.54
C GLY A 65 -7.96 -1.53 -12.02
N GLY A 66 -7.53 -2.70 -11.53
CA GLY A 66 -7.39 -2.97 -10.11
C GLY A 66 -6.16 -2.31 -9.45
N ILE A 67 -5.04 -2.16 -10.17
CA ILE A 67 -3.87 -1.39 -9.69
C ILE A 67 -4.19 0.11 -9.68
N LEU A 68 -4.94 0.58 -10.67
CA LEU A 68 -5.48 1.94 -10.65
C LEU A 68 -6.44 2.14 -9.46
N GLN A 69 -7.24 1.13 -9.09
CA GLN A 69 -8.09 1.20 -7.90
C GLN A 69 -7.26 1.25 -6.61
N LEU A 70 -6.18 0.48 -6.51
CA LEU A 70 -5.25 0.52 -5.38
C LEU A 70 -4.72 1.94 -5.14
N HIS A 71 -4.28 2.63 -6.20
CA HIS A 71 -3.83 4.01 -6.10
C HIS A 71 -4.95 4.96 -5.65
N LYS A 72 -6.16 4.80 -6.19
CA LYS A 72 -7.32 5.60 -5.77
C LYS A 72 -7.64 5.41 -4.29
N ASP A 73 -7.60 4.18 -3.78
CA ASP A 73 -7.86 3.87 -2.38
C ASP A 73 -6.81 4.49 -1.46
N LEU A 74 -5.52 4.37 -1.80
CA LEU A 74 -4.43 5.02 -1.05
C LEU A 74 -4.52 6.55 -1.07
N ILE A 75 -4.84 7.15 -2.23
CA ILE A 75 -5.02 8.59 -2.36
C ILE A 75 -6.22 9.06 -1.51
N ALA A 76 -7.33 8.31 -1.53
CA ALA A 76 -8.50 8.63 -0.72
C ALA A 76 -8.19 8.60 0.78
N LYS A 77 -7.41 7.61 1.23
CA LYS A 77 -6.93 7.53 2.62
C LYS A 77 -5.95 8.66 2.96
N ARG A 78 -5.02 8.99 2.06
CA ARG A 78 -4.06 10.09 2.28
C ARG A 78 -4.76 11.43 2.44
N LEU A 79 -5.79 11.68 1.64
CA LEU A 79 -6.59 12.91 1.67
C LEU A 79 -7.69 12.91 2.72
N ASP A 80 -7.83 11.81 3.47
CA ASP A 80 -8.92 11.56 4.41
C ASP A 80 -10.32 11.81 3.83
N LEU A 81 -10.55 11.40 2.56
CA LEU A 81 -11.80 11.71 1.84
C LEU A 81 -13.06 11.12 2.49
N TYR A 82 -12.90 10.09 3.31
CA TYR A 82 -13.99 9.40 3.99
C TYR A 82 -14.10 9.77 5.47
N ASN A 83 -13.32 10.76 5.94
CA ASN A 83 -13.21 11.12 7.36
C ASN A 83 -12.91 9.90 8.24
N GLU A 84 -12.02 9.03 7.76
CA GLU A 84 -11.57 7.88 8.51
C GLU A 84 -10.56 8.36 9.56
N GLY A 85 -9.61 9.23 9.21
CA GLY A 85 -8.66 9.83 10.15
C GLY A 85 -7.54 10.59 9.44
N ASP A 86 -7.15 11.72 10.03
CA ASP A 86 -6.25 12.72 9.43
C ASP A 86 -4.76 12.32 9.48
N ALA A 87 -4.40 11.16 10.02
CA ALA A 87 -3.03 10.77 10.30
C ALA A 87 -2.09 10.79 9.07
N LEU A 88 -2.58 10.37 7.90
CA LEU A 88 -1.77 10.37 6.68
C LEU A 88 -1.61 11.76 6.05
N THR A 89 -2.45 12.73 6.44
CA THR A 89 -2.35 14.14 6.02
C THR A 89 -1.28 14.92 6.79
N GLY A 90 -0.97 14.47 8.02
CA GLY A 90 -0.01 15.14 8.91
C GLY A 90 1.45 14.92 8.52
N GLU A 91 2.36 15.66 9.14
CA GLU A 91 3.80 15.54 8.87
C GLU A 91 4.52 14.54 9.77
N ASN A 92 3.91 14.14 10.89
CA ASN A 92 4.60 13.31 11.87
C ASN A 92 4.73 11.86 11.41
N THR A 93 5.94 11.34 11.55
CA THR A 93 6.29 9.95 11.27
C THR A 93 7.20 9.43 12.37
N GLU A 94 6.88 8.27 12.91
CA GLU A 94 7.73 7.53 13.84
C GLU A 94 8.08 6.17 13.23
N VAL A 95 9.34 5.74 13.34
CA VAL A 95 9.75 4.39 12.94
C VAL A 95 9.54 3.46 14.13
N LEU A 96 8.61 2.52 13.99
CA LEU A 96 8.29 1.52 15.01
C LEU A 96 9.20 0.28 14.89
N VAL A 97 9.50 -0.11 13.65
CA VAL A 97 10.34 -1.26 13.32
C VAL A 97 11.23 -0.90 12.13
N LEU A 98 12.52 -1.18 12.24
CA LEU A 98 13.47 -1.21 11.13
C LEU A 98 14.25 -2.53 11.20
N ASP A 99 13.72 -3.56 10.55
CA ASP A 99 14.27 -4.90 10.57
C ASP A 99 14.94 -5.21 9.22
N HIS A 100 16.26 -5.13 9.21
CA HIS A 100 17.06 -5.40 8.02
C HIS A 100 17.14 -6.88 7.66
N GLU A 101 16.92 -7.81 8.58
CA GLU A 101 16.99 -9.25 8.31
C GLU A 101 15.67 -9.73 7.70
N ALA A 102 14.55 -9.45 8.35
CA ALA A 102 13.22 -9.77 7.84
C ALA A 102 12.79 -8.88 6.66
N LYS A 103 13.51 -7.76 6.43
CA LYS A 103 13.18 -6.73 5.44
C LYS A 103 11.83 -6.05 5.73
N ILE A 104 11.52 -5.86 7.02
CA ILE A 104 10.30 -5.20 7.48
C ILE A 104 10.60 -3.77 7.93
N LEU A 105 9.76 -2.83 7.50
CA LEU A 105 9.68 -1.48 8.04
C LEU A 105 8.26 -1.28 8.55
N ALA A 106 8.10 -0.83 9.78
CA ALA A 106 6.82 -0.35 10.27
C ALA A 106 6.95 1.10 10.73
N ILE A 107 6.03 1.96 10.29
CA ILE A 107 5.98 3.36 10.69
C ILE A 107 4.61 3.68 11.29
N SER A 108 4.60 4.58 12.28
CA SER A 108 3.40 5.26 12.71
C SER A 108 3.32 6.61 12.01
N ARG A 109 2.14 6.94 11.48
CA ARG A 109 1.80 8.24 10.90
C ARG A 109 0.70 8.87 11.76
N HIS A 110 0.89 10.11 12.18
CA HIS A 110 -0.09 10.81 13.00
C HIS A 110 -0.14 12.32 12.71
N ALA A 111 -1.30 12.91 12.98
CA ALA A 111 -1.51 14.35 13.01
C ALA A 111 -1.56 14.84 14.47
N ASN A 112 -2.04 16.05 14.71
CA ASN A 112 -1.98 16.76 16.00
C ASN A 112 -2.90 16.20 17.12
N GLY A 113 -3.14 14.89 17.16
CA GLY A 113 -3.57 14.19 18.39
C GLY A 113 -4.94 13.52 18.38
N ARG A 114 -5.29 12.73 17.36
CA ARG A 114 -6.52 11.91 17.40
C ARG A 114 -6.30 10.42 17.16
N ASP A 115 -5.74 10.04 16.01
CA ASP A 115 -5.52 8.64 15.65
C ASP A 115 -4.26 8.49 14.81
N SER A 116 -3.55 7.37 14.96
CA SER A 116 -2.41 7.03 14.12
C SER A 116 -2.78 5.94 13.12
N PHE A 117 -2.16 5.98 11.94
CA PHE A 117 -2.05 4.82 11.07
C PHE A 117 -0.73 4.12 11.38
N VAL A 118 -0.77 2.80 11.53
CA VAL A 118 0.45 1.97 11.46
C VAL A 118 0.54 1.42 10.04
N VAL A 119 1.67 1.69 9.38
CA VAL A 119 1.96 1.22 8.03
C VAL A 119 3.10 0.23 8.08
N VAL A 120 2.84 -1.00 7.65
CA VAL A 120 3.82 -2.10 7.66
C VAL A 120 4.20 -2.44 6.23
N PHE A 121 5.49 -2.41 5.91
CA PHE A 121 6.05 -2.73 4.61
C PHE A 121 6.90 -3.99 4.70
N ASN A 122 6.68 -4.91 3.77
CA ASN A 122 7.56 -6.06 3.53
C ASN A 122 8.33 -5.85 2.22
N PHE A 123 9.63 -5.57 2.33
CA PHE A 123 10.54 -5.44 1.18
C PHE A 123 11.16 -6.77 0.76
N GLY A 124 10.92 -7.85 1.51
CA GLY A 124 11.37 -9.20 1.23
C GLY A 124 10.54 -9.89 0.15
N ASN A 125 11.11 -10.97 -0.40
CA ASN A 125 10.44 -11.84 -1.38
C ASN A 125 9.67 -13.00 -0.73
N ASN A 126 9.59 -13.03 0.59
CA ASN A 126 8.91 -14.06 1.37
C ASN A 126 7.77 -13.45 2.18
N THR A 127 6.72 -14.23 2.41
CA THR A 127 5.71 -13.92 3.43
C THR A 127 6.36 -13.97 4.81
N VAL A 128 6.04 -12.99 5.65
CA VAL A 128 6.42 -12.97 7.06
C VAL A 128 5.16 -13.23 7.88
N TYR A 129 5.23 -14.19 8.79
CA TYR A 129 4.10 -14.68 9.59
C TYR A 129 4.22 -14.16 11.02
N ASP A 130 3.07 -13.83 11.61
CA ASP A 130 2.93 -13.48 13.04
C ASP A 130 3.97 -12.46 13.53
N TYR A 131 4.28 -11.47 12.68
CA TYR A 131 5.30 -10.47 12.96
C TYR A 131 4.78 -9.45 13.97
N PRO A 132 5.45 -9.25 15.12
CA PRO A 132 5.03 -8.28 16.12
C PRO A 132 5.45 -6.86 15.73
N VAL A 133 4.48 -5.95 15.68
CA VAL A 133 4.71 -4.52 15.47
C VAL A 133 4.26 -3.75 16.72
N PRO A 134 5.14 -2.99 17.39
CA PRO A 134 4.77 -2.17 18.54
C PRO A 134 3.66 -1.17 18.20
N MET A 135 2.73 -0.95 19.12
CA MET A 135 1.68 0.06 18.96
C MET A 135 2.04 1.33 19.73
N HIS A 136 2.24 2.44 19.03
CA HIS A 136 2.29 3.77 19.63
C HIS A 136 1.17 4.65 19.05
N ASN A 137 0.40 5.30 19.92
CA ASN A 137 -0.64 6.27 19.56
C ASN A 137 -1.72 5.74 18.59
N ILE A 138 -1.94 4.43 18.55
CA ILE A 138 -3.00 3.76 17.77
C ILE A 138 -3.98 3.08 18.74
N ARG A 139 -5.26 2.97 18.36
CA ARG A 139 -6.31 2.46 19.25
C ARG A 139 -6.17 0.96 19.50
N GLU A 140 -6.60 0.52 20.69
CA GLU A 140 -6.66 -0.91 21.06
C GLU A 140 -7.63 -1.74 20.20
N ASN A 141 -8.50 -1.09 19.41
CA ASN A 141 -9.41 -1.75 18.49
C ASN A 141 -9.01 -1.58 17.02
N ALA A 142 -7.75 -1.24 16.73
CA ALA A 142 -7.29 -1.03 15.37
C ALA A 142 -7.51 -2.26 14.49
N GLN A 143 -7.87 -2.00 13.24
CA GLN A 143 -8.19 -3.01 12.23
C GLN A 143 -7.35 -2.80 10.99
N LEU A 144 -7.19 -3.89 10.21
CA LEU A 144 -6.60 -3.80 8.88
C LEU A 144 -7.57 -3.07 7.95
N VAL A 145 -7.17 -1.91 7.44
CA VAL A 145 -8.00 -1.07 6.56
C VAL A 145 -7.49 -1.00 5.12
N PHE A 146 -6.32 -1.58 4.86
CA PHE A 146 -5.78 -1.74 3.51
C PHE A 146 -4.76 -2.87 3.46
N ASN A 147 -4.85 -3.71 2.41
CA ASN A 147 -3.87 -4.74 2.09
C ASN A 147 -3.48 -4.61 0.60
N SER A 148 -2.23 -4.23 0.32
CA SER A 148 -1.77 -4.10 -1.07
C SER A 148 -1.72 -5.43 -1.84
N ASP A 149 -1.66 -6.56 -1.13
CA ASP A 149 -1.67 -7.91 -1.70
C ASP A 149 -3.09 -8.47 -1.85
N ALA A 150 -4.13 -7.64 -1.69
CA ALA A 150 -5.51 -8.12 -1.76
C ALA A 150 -5.95 -8.46 -3.19
N ARG A 151 -6.71 -9.55 -3.34
CA ARG A 151 -7.25 -9.99 -4.64
C ARG A 151 -8.31 -9.07 -5.24
N ILE A 152 -8.76 -8.07 -4.49
CA ILE A 152 -9.59 -7.00 -5.05
C ILE A 152 -8.82 -6.13 -6.05
N TYR A 153 -7.48 -6.07 -5.96
CA TYR A 153 -6.62 -5.25 -6.82
C TYR A 153 -6.00 -6.03 -7.99
N CYS A 154 -5.75 -7.32 -7.81
CA CYS A 154 -5.16 -8.19 -8.84
C CYS A 154 -5.49 -9.64 -8.47
N ASP A 155 -6.04 -10.41 -9.42
CA ASP A 155 -6.47 -11.78 -9.13
C ASP A 155 -5.29 -12.71 -8.81
N ASP A 156 -4.10 -12.39 -9.32
CA ASP A 156 -2.88 -13.16 -9.07
C ASP A 156 -2.15 -12.73 -7.78
N PHE A 157 -2.68 -11.77 -7.00
CA PHE A 157 -2.13 -11.46 -5.69
C PHE A 157 -2.42 -12.58 -4.67
N GLY A 158 -1.56 -12.65 -3.65
CA GLY A 158 -1.58 -13.72 -2.66
C GLY A 158 -2.75 -13.63 -1.70
N ASP A 159 -3.39 -12.47 -1.59
CA ASP A 159 -4.38 -12.15 -0.56
C ASP A 159 -3.81 -12.27 0.87
N VAL A 160 -2.49 -12.10 1.01
CA VAL A 160 -1.79 -12.27 2.28
C VAL A 160 -1.71 -10.95 3.01
N GLY A 161 -2.61 -10.75 3.96
CA GLY A 161 -2.60 -9.61 4.87
C GLY A 161 -3.68 -9.76 5.91
N HIS A 162 -3.28 -9.99 7.15
CA HIS A 162 -4.16 -10.00 8.30
C HIS A 162 -3.36 -9.67 9.56
N GLY A 163 -4.06 -9.26 10.61
CA GLY A 163 -3.45 -9.06 11.91
C GLY A 163 -4.48 -8.85 12.99
N TYR A 164 -4.04 -8.97 14.22
CA TYR A 164 -4.83 -8.75 15.42
C TYR A 164 -3.98 -8.04 16.47
N ILE A 165 -4.64 -7.47 17.46
CA ILE A 165 -3.96 -6.81 18.58
C ILE A 165 -3.79 -7.83 19.70
N ALA A 166 -2.56 -7.96 20.19
CA ALA A 166 -2.23 -8.74 21.38
C ALA A 166 -1.13 -8.04 22.16
N GLU A 167 -1.30 -7.93 23.47
CA GLU A 167 -0.27 -7.42 24.41
C GLU A 167 0.32 -6.04 24.01
N GLY A 168 -0.51 -5.15 23.44
CA GLY A 168 -0.06 -3.82 23.00
C GLY A 168 0.75 -3.82 21.70
N GLN A 169 0.65 -4.89 20.91
CA GLN A 169 1.28 -5.03 19.61
C GLN A 169 0.23 -5.41 18.55
N ILE A 170 0.50 -5.03 17.30
CA ILE A 170 -0.15 -5.61 16.14
C ILE A 170 0.67 -6.84 15.76
N VAL A 171 0.07 -8.02 15.87
CA VAL A 171 0.66 -9.26 15.35
C VAL A 171 0.10 -9.47 13.94
N THR A 172 0.95 -9.43 12.92
CA THR A 172 0.51 -9.44 11.52
C THR A 172 1.26 -10.42 10.64
N THR A 173 0.52 -11.05 9.73
CA THR A 173 1.09 -11.79 8.60
C THR A 173 0.99 -10.92 7.35
N ILE A 174 2.13 -10.71 6.69
CA ILE A 174 2.27 -9.83 5.53
C ILE A 174 2.92 -10.55 4.36
N GLY A 175 2.28 -10.52 3.19
CA GLY A 175 2.80 -11.13 1.97
C GLY A 175 4.11 -10.50 1.50
N ALA A 176 4.83 -11.20 0.62
CA ALA A 176 6.02 -10.68 -0.04
C ALA A 176 5.72 -9.36 -0.78
N TYR A 177 6.65 -8.41 -0.77
CA TYR A 177 6.53 -7.12 -1.48
C TYR A 177 5.16 -6.44 -1.27
N ALA A 178 4.71 -6.35 -0.02
CA ALA A 178 3.38 -5.87 0.33
C ALA A 178 3.42 -4.76 1.38
N CYS A 179 2.31 -4.04 1.49
CA CYS A 179 2.05 -3.00 2.46
C CYS A 179 0.68 -3.24 3.11
N LEU A 180 0.63 -3.12 4.44
CA LEU A 180 -0.58 -3.16 5.24
C LEU A 180 -0.76 -1.83 5.97
N LEU A 181 -2.00 -1.33 6.06
CA LEU A 181 -2.35 -0.20 6.91
C LEU A 181 -3.33 -0.65 7.99
N PHE A 182 -2.98 -0.36 9.24
CA PHE A 182 -3.82 -0.55 10.41
C PHE A 182 -4.27 0.80 10.96
N LYS A 183 -5.50 0.85 11.45
CA LYS A 183 -6.07 2.02 12.12
C LYS A 183 -7.13 1.62 13.13
#